data_AF-A0AAV4BRI9-F1
#
_entry.id   AF-A0AAV4BRI9-F1
#
_cell.length_a   1.000
_cell.length_b   1.000
_cell.length_c   1.000
_cell.angle_alpha   90.00
_cell.angle_beta   90.00
_cell.angle_gamma   90.00
#
_symmetry.space_group_name_H-M   'P 1'
#
loop_
_entity.id
_entity.type
_entity.pdbx_description
1 polymer ?
#
loop_
_entity_poly.entity_id
_entity_poly.type
_entity_poly.pdbx_seq_one_letter_code
_entity_poly.pdbx_strand_id
1 'polypeptide(L)'
;MALSALFEEKITPAIAEEKLLDQGYHECDVCAEGYEGSKAWKECKKHPDHRYFTPASQFHPGLLPPPYDSDPEVAELVRQQIELTVRLRVRHTSKMRPDGYCFSNFRGRNVPHTGSGIVLATLYKFPRAVEDNEAPYLCPCQDCDDAVLPARRKLEWWSVQVQTAKHVVFDTEEAKTTTADLYLDLPGQKGSKHQLHGLSAASTHIDGDIARIAMATHDEAVGQSLSGACKHFGILTAKLLSKHRDPTRFPLYTVICSHPHGCSKQITIGQRIERIIVNEKVEGAQPDEEWTEYVYTTPTCQGSSGAPVVLLGRDKISGRQWCKLTHVHRQALPTGQGHSGMTLECLVNTDQPVNRNSLTLPL
;
A
#
# COMPACT_ATOMS: atom_id res chain seq x y z
N MET A 1 -2.33 -36.66 -19.33
CA MET A 1 -2.47 -35.43 -18.53
C MET A 1 -3.43 -35.72 -17.40
N ALA A 2 -2.92 -35.97 -16.20
CA ALA A 2 -3.76 -36.23 -15.04
C ALA A 2 -4.34 -34.89 -14.57
N LEU A 3 -5.66 -34.74 -14.66
CA LEU A 3 -6.42 -33.68 -14.01
C LEU A 3 -6.23 -33.83 -12.50
N SER A 4 -5.26 -33.11 -11.96
CA SER A 4 -5.17 -32.84 -10.53
C SER A 4 -6.37 -31.96 -10.17
N ALA A 5 -7.50 -32.60 -9.86
CA ALA A 5 -8.55 -31.97 -9.07
C ALA A 5 -7.95 -31.67 -7.70
N LEU A 6 -7.26 -30.54 -7.58
CA LEU A 6 -6.90 -29.96 -6.30
C LEU A 6 -8.22 -29.74 -5.58
N PHE A 7 -8.47 -30.51 -4.53
CA PHE A 7 -9.53 -30.21 -3.60
C PHE A 7 -9.26 -28.80 -3.08
N GLU A 8 -10.03 -27.81 -3.53
CA GLU A 8 -10.03 -26.49 -2.91
C GLU A 8 -10.49 -26.70 -1.46
N GLU A 9 -9.58 -26.49 -0.52
CA GLU A 9 -9.88 -26.52 0.90
C GLU A 9 -10.95 -25.46 1.16
N LYS A 10 -12.16 -25.89 1.50
CA LYS A 10 -13.24 -24.96 1.84
C LYS A 10 -12.83 -24.15 3.07
N ILE A 11 -12.65 -22.85 2.90
CA ILE A 11 -12.23 -21.96 3.97
C ILE A 11 -13.39 -21.79 4.96
N THR A 12 -13.27 -22.45 6.11
CA THR A 12 -14.25 -22.31 7.19
C THR A 12 -13.97 -21.05 8.01
N PRO A 13 -14.97 -20.51 8.74
CA PRO A 13 -14.74 -19.41 9.69
C PRO A 13 -13.66 -19.71 10.74
N ALA A 14 -13.55 -20.98 11.18
CA ALA A 14 -12.52 -21.39 12.14
C ALA A 14 -11.10 -21.27 11.55
N ILE A 15 -10.89 -21.70 10.30
CA ILE A 15 -9.61 -21.56 9.60
C ILE A 15 -9.24 -20.08 9.41
N ALA A 16 -10.22 -19.24 9.08
CA ALA A 16 -10.01 -17.79 8.95
C ALA A 16 -9.63 -17.15 10.30
N GLU A 17 -10.30 -17.55 11.39
CA GLU A 17 -9.99 -17.09 12.75
C GLU A 17 -8.61 -17.53 13.22
N GLU A 18 -8.21 -18.79 12.98
CA GLU A 18 -6.86 -19.29 13.28
C GLU A 18 -5.79 -18.46 12.55
N LYS A 19 -6.03 -18.14 11.27
CA LYS A 19 -5.11 -17.29 10.50
C LYS A 19 -5.08 -15.85 11.01
N LEU A 20 -6.24 -15.32 11.41
CA LEU A 20 -6.33 -13.99 12.00
C LEU A 20 -5.51 -13.89 13.29
N LEU A 21 -5.44 -14.96 14.09
CA LEU A 21 -4.62 -15.02 15.30
C LEU A 21 -3.12 -15.12 14.99
N ASP A 22 -2.75 -15.78 13.88
CA ASP A 22 -1.36 -15.97 13.45
C ASP A 22 -0.66 -14.69 12.96
N GLN A 23 -1.41 -13.60 12.76
CA GLN A 23 -0.84 -12.32 12.33
C GLN A 23 -0.26 -11.48 13.49
N GLY A 24 -0.55 -11.85 14.74
CA GLY A 24 -0.18 -11.04 15.90
C GLY A 24 -0.81 -9.65 15.88
N TYR A 25 0.02 -8.61 15.93
CA TYR A 25 -0.40 -7.20 15.95
C TYR A 25 -0.51 -6.55 14.57
N HIS A 26 -0.14 -7.28 13.53
CA HIS A 26 -0.37 -6.84 12.16
C HIS A 26 -1.88 -6.71 11.91
N GLU A 27 -2.25 -5.74 11.09
CA GLU A 27 -3.64 -5.40 10.85
C GLU A 27 -4.03 -5.76 9.41
N CYS A 28 -3.81 -7.02 9.02
CA CYS A 28 -4.45 -7.61 7.85
C CYS A 28 -5.86 -8.08 8.24
N ASP A 29 -6.78 -8.04 7.28
CA ASP A 29 -8.12 -8.62 7.47
C ASP A 29 -8.15 -10.01 6.84
N VAL A 30 -8.67 -11.01 7.55
CA VAL A 30 -8.75 -12.39 7.07
C VAL A 30 -10.21 -12.75 6.88
N CYS A 31 -10.58 -13.04 5.63
CA CYS A 31 -11.97 -13.30 5.27
C CYS A 31 -12.20 -14.80 5.06
N ALA A 32 -13.23 -15.36 5.70
CA ALA A 32 -13.84 -16.59 5.22
C ALA A 32 -14.67 -16.30 3.95
N GLU A 33 -14.79 -17.27 3.05
CA GLU A 33 -15.49 -17.11 1.77
C GLU A 33 -16.88 -16.46 1.93
N GLY A 34 -17.17 -15.44 1.12
CA GLY A 34 -18.46 -14.76 1.06
C GLY A 34 -18.69 -13.62 2.06
N TYR A 35 -17.76 -13.38 3.00
CA TYR A 35 -17.89 -12.36 4.04
C TYR A 35 -16.81 -11.28 3.95
N GLU A 36 -16.62 -10.65 2.78
CA GLU A 36 -15.73 -9.49 2.67
C GLU A 36 -16.21 -8.36 3.61
N GLY A 37 -15.53 -8.21 4.75
CA GLY A 37 -15.42 -7.02 5.59
C GLY A 37 -16.63 -6.49 6.36
N SER A 38 -17.84 -6.63 5.80
CA SER A 38 -19.02 -5.93 6.31
C SER A 38 -19.46 -6.37 7.72
N LYS A 39 -19.20 -7.64 8.08
CA LYS A 39 -19.46 -8.17 9.42
C LYS A 39 -18.42 -7.65 10.41
N ALA A 40 -17.13 -7.78 10.06
CA ALA A 40 -16.01 -7.29 10.88
C ALA A 40 -16.09 -5.77 11.15
N TRP A 41 -16.55 -5.00 10.16
CA TRP A 41 -16.87 -3.58 10.34
C TRP A 41 -17.94 -3.36 11.42
N LYS A 42 -19.09 -4.03 11.33
CA LYS A 42 -20.18 -3.82 12.31
C LYS A 42 -19.83 -4.31 13.71
N GLU A 43 -19.02 -5.35 13.81
CA GLU A 43 -18.66 -6.00 15.08
C GLU A 43 -17.30 -5.53 15.63
N CYS A 44 -16.73 -4.46 15.05
CA CYS A 44 -15.41 -3.97 15.42
C CYS A 44 -15.38 -3.47 16.87
N LYS A 45 -14.56 -4.13 17.69
CA LYS A 45 -14.34 -3.75 19.10
C LYS A 45 -13.26 -2.68 19.28
N LYS A 46 -12.31 -2.57 18.33
CA LYS A 46 -11.19 -1.62 18.42
C LYS A 46 -11.66 -0.17 18.31
N HIS A 47 -12.56 0.09 17.37
CA HIS A 47 -13.15 1.41 17.15
C HIS A 47 -14.67 1.29 16.98
N PRO A 48 -15.43 1.19 18.08
CA PRO A 48 -16.89 1.12 18.03
C PRO A 48 -17.48 2.28 17.23
N ASP A 49 -18.42 1.96 16.35
CA ASP A 49 -19.10 2.88 15.41
C ASP A 49 -18.19 3.60 14.40
N HIS A 50 -16.88 3.34 14.39
CA HIS A 50 -15.91 3.93 13.46
C HIS A 50 -16.00 5.46 13.32
N ARG A 51 -16.28 6.19 14.42
CA ARG A 51 -16.57 7.64 14.37
C ARG A 51 -15.45 8.51 13.81
N TYR A 52 -14.22 8.02 13.81
CA TYR A 52 -13.04 8.71 13.28
C TYR A 52 -12.68 8.32 11.84
N PHE A 53 -13.46 7.43 11.22
CA PHE A 53 -13.26 6.97 9.86
C PHE A 53 -14.20 7.73 8.94
N THR A 54 -13.63 8.57 8.09
CA THR A 54 -14.39 9.28 7.06
C THR A 54 -14.35 8.48 5.76
N PRO A 55 -15.49 8.12 5.16
CA PRO A 55 -15.49 7.54 3.82
C PRO A 55 -14.75 8.44 2.82
N ALA A 56 -13.94 7.84 1.94
CA ALA A 56 -13.18 8.58 0.95
C ALA A 56 -14.04 9.52 0.09
N SER A 57 -15.24 9.05 -0.29
CA SER A 57 -16.24 9.84 -1.03
C SER A 57 -16.78 11.07 -0.29
N GLN A 58 -16.58 11.16 1.03
CA GLN A 58 -17.04 12.27 1.86
C GLN A 58 -15.90 13.23 2.23
N PHE A 59 -14.70 13.02 1.70
CA PHE A 59 -13.57 13.89 2.00
C PHE A 59 -13.79 15.33 1.52
N HIS A 60 -13.52 16.28 2.41
CA HIS A 60 -13.45 17.70 2.07
C HIS A 60 -12.40 18.41 2.94
N PRO A 61 -11.87 19.59 2.52
CA PRO A 61 -10.78 20.28 3.22
C PRO A 61 -11.05 20.55 4.71
N GLY A 62 -12.30 20.87 5.06
CA GLY A 62 -12.71 21.12 6.45
C GLY A 62 -12.62 19.90 7.41
N LEU A 63 -12.29 18.70 6.91
CA LEU A 63 -11.96 17.55 7.77
C LEU A 63 -10.50 17.55 8.23
N LEU A 64 -9.63 18.33 7.58
CA LEU A 64 -8.25 18.47 7.99
C LEU A 64 -8.16 19.32 9.26
N PRO A 65 -7.18 19.06 10.13
CA PRO A 65 -6.98 19.89 11.31
C PRO A 65 -6.32 21.22 10.93
N PRO A 66 -6.62 22.32 11.64
CA PRO A 66 -5.89 23.57 11.48
C PRO A 66 -4.37 23.38 11.72
N PRO A 67 -3.51 24.11 10.99
CA PRO A 67 -3.86 25.12 9.97
C PRO A 67 -4.08 24.54 8.54
N TYR A 68 -4.12 23.21 8.39
CA TYR A 68 -4.15 22.55 7.08
C TYR A 68 -5.50 22.58 6.36
N ASP A 69 -6.58 22.78 7.10
CA ASP A 69 -7.95 22.95 6.58
C ASP A 69 -8.08 24.09 5.57
N SER A 70 -7.29 25.14 5.75
CA SER A 70 -7.23 26.31 4.88
C SER A 70 -6.29 26.16 3.67
N ASP A 71 -5.52 25.07 3.58
CA ASP A 71 -4.52 24.88 2.54
C ASP A 71 -5.04 23.97 1.40
N PRO A 72 -5.36 24.54 0.21
CA PRO A 72 -5.89 23.75 -0.89
C PRO A 72 -4.89 22.69 -1.41
N GLU A 73 -3.58 22.91 -1.27
CA GLU A 73 -2.58 21.94 -1.72
C GLU A 73 -2.53 20.71 -0.82
N VAL A 74 -2.81 20.87 0.48
CA VAL A 74 -2.91 19.74 1.42
C VAL A 74 -4.17 18.93 1.15
N ALA A 75 -5.30 19.59 0.95
CA ALA A 75 -6.53 18.91 0.59
C ALA A 75 -6.37 18.13 -0.72
N GLU A 76 -5.70 18.73 -1.72
CA GLU A 76 -5.43 18.04 -2.97
C GLU A 76 -4.46 16.87 -2.80
N LEU A 77 -3.43 17.00 -1.96
CA LEU A 77 -2.53 15.88 -1.65
C LEU A 77 -3.30 14.68 -1.10
N VAL A 78 -4.25 14.91 -0.19
CA VAL A 78 -5.09 13.84 0.36
C VAL A 78 -6.00 13.24 -0.70
N ARG A 79 -6.55 14.03 -1.63
CA ARG A 79 -7.30 13.48 -2.79
C ARG A 79 -6.45 12.58 -3.67
N GLN A 80 -5.22 12.99 -3.94
CA GLN A 80 -4.28 12.15 -4.70
C GLN A 80 -3.91 10.88 -3.91
N GLN A 81 -3.76 10.95 -2.58
CA GLN A 81 -3.58 9.76 -1.74
C GLN A 81 -4.78 8.80 -1.84
N ILE A 82 -6.01 9.33 -1.82
CA ILE A 82 -7.25 8.56 -1.98
C ILE A 82 -7.24 7.83 -3.33
N GLU A 83 -6.94 8.53 -4.43
CA GLU A 83 -6.89 7.97 -5.79
C GLU A 83 -5.86 6.84 -5.91
N LEU A 84 -4.70 7.00 -5.27
CA LEU A 84 -3.58 6.05 -5.35
C LEU A 84 -3.67 4.89 -4.35
N THR A 85 -4.57 4.96 -3.36
CA THR A 85 -4.73 3.90 -2.36
C THR A 85 -5.52 2.73 -2.94
N VAL A 86 -5.01 1.51 -2.74
CA VAL A 86 -5.61 0.27 -3.26
C VAL A 86 -5.89 -0.74 -2.14
N ARG A 87 -6.90 -1.58 -2.36
CA ARG A 87 -7.16 -2.77 -1.53
C ARG A 87 -6.43 -3.95 -2.15
N LEU A 88 -5.53 -4.58 -1.41
CA LEU A 88 -4.86 -5.80 -1.84
C LEU A 88 -5.63 -7.01 -1.35
N ARG A 89 -5.90 -7.98 -2.24
CA ARG A 89 -6.48 -9.28 -1.91
C ARG A 89 -5.46 -10.36 -2.27
N VAL A 90 -4.90 -10.99 -1.24
CA VAL A 90 -3.83 -11.98 -1.34
C VAL A 90 -4.43 -13.35 -1.08
N ARG A 91 -4.41 -14.22 -2.08
CA ARG A 91 -5.10 -15.53 -2.02
C ARG A 91 -4.25 -16.67 -1.49
N HIS A 92 -2.94 -16.51 -1.52
CA HIS A 92 -1.97 -17.53 -1.14
C HIS A 92 -1.00 -16.99 -0.09
N THR A 93 -0.59 -17.87 0.83
CA THR A 93 0.52 -17.58 1.76
C THR A 93 1.73 -18.38 1.33
N SER A 94 2.83 -17.69 1.02
CA SER A 94 4.06 -18.27 0.52
C SER A 94 4.63 -19.32 1.46
N LYS A 95 5.25 -20.35 0.89
CA LYS A 95 5.96 -21.38 1.65
C LYS A 95 7.23 -20.86 2.32
N MET A 96 7.72 -19.71 1.86
CA MET A 96 8.98 -19.10 2.27
C MET A 96 8.84 -18.10 3.43
N ARG A 97 7.63 -17.87 3.97
CA ARG A 97 7.48 -17.02 5.16
C ARG A 97 8.35 -17.57 6.32
N PRO A 98 9.10 -16.77 7.10
CA PRO A 98 9.93 -17.28 8.19
C PRO A 98 9.11 -17.73 9.42
N ASP A 99 9.68 -18.59 10.26
CA ASP A 99 8.99 -19.06 11.47
C ASP A 99 8.73 -17.90 12.43
N GLY A 100 7.53 -17.86 13.02
CA GLY A 100 7.11 -16.79 13.92
C GLY A 100 6.81 -15.46 13.24
N TYR A 101 6.93 -15.38 11.91
CA TYR A 101 6.46 -14.23 11.14
C TYR A 101 4.96 -14.33 10.88
N CYS A 102 4.33 -13.19 10.58
CA CYS A 102 2.91 -13.10 10.26
C CYS A 102 2.50 -14.16 9.23
N PHE A 103 1.43 -14.93 9.52
CA PHE A 103 0.90 -15.99 8.67
C PHE A 103 1.83 -17.19 8.41
N SER A 104 2.92 -17.34 9.17
CA SER A 104 3.86 -18.46 8.99
C SER A 104 3.26 -19.84 9.23
N ASN A 105 2.20 -19.97 10.03
CA ASN A 105 1.48 -21.24 10.21
C ASN A 105 0.56 -21.59 9.03
N PHE A 106 0.39 -20.68 8.07
CA PHE A 106 -0.48 -20.85 6.89
C PHE A 106 0.29 -20.98 5.57
N ARG A 107 1.60 -21.20 5.63
CA ARG A 107 2.46 -21.45 4.46
C ARG A 107 1.88 -22.49 3.50
N GLY A 108 1.91 -22.19 2.22
CA GLY A 108 1.42 -23.04 1.15
C GLY A 108 -0.10 -23.19 1.09
N ARG A 109 -0.87 -22.53 1.97
CA ARG A 109 -2.34 -22.62 2.00
C ARG A 109 -2.98 -21.43 1.29
N ASN A 110 -4.17 -21.68 0.74
CA ASN A 110 -4.97 -20.69 0.03
C ASN A 110 -6.04 -20.06 0.92
N VAL A 111 -5.63 -19.49 2.05
CA VAL A 111 -6.55 -18.76 2.94
C VAL A 111 -6.42 -17.27 2.63
N PRO A 112 -7.43 -16.61 2.06
CA PRO A 112 -7.30 -15.24 1.59
C PRO A 112 -7.21 -14.25 2.76
N HIS A 113 -6.46 -13.18 2.54
CA HIS A 113 -6.42 -12.04 3.42
C HIS A 113 -6.33 -10.75 2.61
N THR A 114 -6.63 -9.63 3.26
CA THR A 114 -6.61 -8.31 2.64
C THR A 114 -5.76 -7.34 3.43
N GLY A 115 -5.21 -6.39 2.69
CA GLY A 115 -4.49 -5.24 3.20
C GLY A 115 -4.69 -4.05 2.30
N SER A 116 -3.93 -3.00 2.55
CA SER A 116 -3.91 -1.76 1.79
C SER A 116 -2.57 -1.59 1.08
N GLY A 117 -2.52 -0.71 0.09
CA GLY A 117 -1.28 -0.31 -0.57
C GLY A 117 -1.43 1.06 -1.22
N ILE A 118 -0.33 1.58 -1.75
CA ILE A 118 -0.30 2.83 -2.52
C ILE A 118 0.41 2.63 -3.86
N VAL A 119 -0.18 3.15 -4.93
CA VAL A 119 0.46 3.19 -6.25
C VAL A 119 1.56 4.25 -6.24
N LEU A 120 2.81 3.83 -6.49
CA LEU A 120 3.98 4.70 -6.51
C LEU A 120 4.32 5.22 -7.91
N ALA A 121 4.17 4.35 -8.91
CA ALA A 121 4.58 4.66 -10.28
C ALA A 121 3.84 3.79 -11.28
N THR A 122 3.78 4.30 -12.51
CA THR A 122 3.21 3.61 -13.67
C THR A 122 4.19 3.70 -14.83
N LEU A 123 4.36 2.62 -15.58
CA LEU A 123 5.14 2.58 -16.81
C LEU A 123 4.27 2.02 -17.92
N TYR A 124 4.04 2.81 -18.97
CA TYR A 124 3.41 2.32 -20.19
C TYR A 124 4.35 1.32 -20.88
N LYS A 125 3.80 0.17 -21.28
CA LYS A 125 4.49 -0.90 -21.97
C LYS A 125 3.83 -1.09 -23.33
N PHE A 126 4.63 -0.91 -24.36
CA PHE A 126 4.30 -1.20 -25.74
C PHE A 126 5.24 -2.30 -26.23
N PRO A 127 4.86 -3.15 -27.21
CA PRO A 127 5.79 -4.11 -27.79
C PRO A 127 6.97 -3.34 -28.38
N ARG A 128 8.20 -3.62 -27.93
CA ARG A 128 9.36 -3.14 -28.68
C ARG A 128 9.26 -3.70 -30.09
N ALA A 129 9.58 -2.88 -31.10
CA ALA A 129 9.86 -3.40 -32.43
C ALA A 129 10.91 -4.47 -32.25
N VAL A 130 10.51 -5.72 -32.48
CA VAL A 130 11.33 -6.86 -32.14
C VAL A 130 12.48 -6.87 -33.14
N GLU A 131 13.72 -6.86 -32.66
CA GLU A 131 14.85 -7.36 -33.48
C GLU A 131 14.57 -8.85 -33.75
N ASP A 132 14.83 -9.33 -34.98
CA ASP A 132 14.22 -10.46 -35.71
C ASP A 132 13.95 -11.83 -35.00
N ASN A 133 14.06 -12.02 -33.68
CA ASN A 133 13.81 -13.30 -33.01
C ASN A 133 13.18 -13.26 -31.58
N GLU A 134 12.81 -12.11 -31.01
CA GLU A 134 12.13 -12.10 -29.69
C GLU A 134 10.59 -12.17 -29.80
N ALA A 135 9.92 -12.82 -28.85
CA ALA A 135 8.46 -12.79 -28.79
C ALA A 135 7.98 -11.40 -28.31
N PRO A 136 6.85 -10.86 -28.83
CA PRO A 136 6.31 -9.59 -28.35
C PRO A 136 5.97 -9.68 -26.85
N TYR A 137 6.25 -8.61 -26.12
CA TYR A 137 5.97 -8.54 -24.68
C TYR A 137 4.49 -8.25 -24.41
N LEU A 138 3.67 -9.30 -24.50
CA LEU A 138 2.22 -9.24 -24.31
C LEU A 138 1.84 -8.92 -22.85
N CYS A 139 0.64 -8.36 -22.66
CA CYS A 139 0.11 -8.09 -21.33
C CYS A 139 0.11 -9.36 -20.46
N PRO A 140 0.74 -9.33 -19.27
CA PRO A 140 0.85 -10.48 -18.39
C PRO A 140 -0.28 -10.56 -17.34
N CYS A 141 -1.31 -9.71 -17.43
CA CYS A 141 -2.41 -9.76 -16.46
C CYS A 141 -3.22 -11.05 -16.63
N GLN A 142 -3.80 -11.54 -15.54
CA GLN A 142 -4.51 -12.81 -15.53
C GLN A 142 -5.67 -12.85 -16.53
N ASP A 143 -6.44 -11.76 -16.68
CA ASP A 143 -7.52 -11.67 -17.68
C ASP A 143 -7.06 -11.88 -19.13
N CYS A 144 -5.81 -11.50 -19.43
CA CYS A 144 -5.20 -11.71 -20.75
C CYS A 144 -4.60 -13.11 -20.87
N ASP A 145 -3.99 -13.64 -19.80
CA ASP A 145 -3.35 -14.95 -19.81
C ASP A 145 -4.37 -16.10 -19.86
N ASP A 146 -5.50 -15.96 -19.16
CA ASP A 146 -6.63 -16.90 -19.17
C ASP A 146 -7.44 -16.84 -20.48
N ALA A 147 -7.12 -15.91 -21.38
CA ALA A 147 -7.80 -15.84 -22.66
C ALA A 147 -7.44 -17.07 -23.51
N VAL A 148 -8.44 -17.95 -23.70
CA VAL A 148 -8.40 -19.19 -24.50
C VAL A 148 -7.72 -19.05 -25.87
N LEU A 149 -7.66 -17.83 -26.41
CA LEU A 149 -6.98 -17.51 -27.65
C LEU A 149 -5.88 -16.45 -27.42
N PRO A 150 -4.60 -16.74 -27.73
CA PRO A 150 -3.49 -15.78 -27.63
C PRO A 150 -3.75 -14.45 -28.34
N ALA A 151 -4.58 -14.44 -29.40
CA ALA A 151 -4.98 -13.25 -30.14
C ALA A 151 -5.77 -12.20 -29.31
N ARG A 152 -6.27 -12.57 -28.13
CA ARG A 152 -6.98 -11.64 -27.22
C ARG A 152 -6.05 -10.94 -26.23
N ARG A 153 -4.80 -11.37 -26.11
CA ARG A 153 -3.81 -10.69 -25.27
C ARG A 153 -3.53 -9.31 -25.83
N LYS A 154 -3.60 -8.31 -24.96
CA LYS A 154 -3.31 -6.93 -25.34
C LYS A 154 -1.81 -6.74 -25.51
N LEU A 155 -1.44 -6.06 -26.59
CA LEU A 155 -0.06 -5.67 -26.89
C LEU A 155 0.39 -4.51 -25.99
N GLU A 156 -0.53 -3.60 -25.72
CA GLU A 156 -0.33 -2.42 -24.91
C GLU A 156 -0.87 -2.65 -23.50
N TRP A 157 -0.09 -2.26 -22.50
CA TRP A 157 -0.49 -2.39 -21.10
C TRP A 157 0.34 -1.48 -20.20
N TRP A 158 -0.04 -1.40 -18.93
CA TRP A 158 0.62 -0.57 -17.92
C TRP A 158 1.18 -1.44 -16.80
N SER A 159 2.48 -1.29 -16.54
CA SER A 159 3.10 -1.80 -15.33
C SER A 159 2.92 -0.80 -14.21
N VAL A 160 2.32 -1.23 -13.10
CA VAL A 160 1.98 -0.40 -11.96
C VAL A 160 2.77 -0.89 -10.75
N GLN A 161 3.58 -0.02 -10.15
CA GLN A 161 4.29 -0.33 -8.91
C GLN A 161 3.42 0.07 -7.72
N VAL A 162 3.08 -0.90 -6.88
CA VAL A 162 2.35 -0.69 -5.63
C VAL A 162 3.28 -0.96 -4.46
N GLN A 163 3.24 -0.11 -3.44
CA GLN A 163 3.92 -0.35 -2.17
C GLN A 163 2.92 -0.73 -1.10
N THR A 164 3.29 -1.70 -0.27
CA THR A 164 2.50 -2.20 0.86
C THR A 164 3.45 -2.69 1.95
N ALA A 165 2.92 -3.30 3.01
CA ALA A 165 3.73 -3.94 4.02
C ALA A 165 4.13 -5.36 3.59
N LYS A 166 5.32 -5.82 3.98
CA LYS A 166 5.86 -7.13 3.56
C LYS A 166 5.03 -8.29 4.15
N HIS A 167 4.44 -8.11 5.33
CA HIS A 167 3.55 -9.13 5.87
C HIS A 167 2.21 -9.23 5.11
N VAL A 168 1.82 -8.21 4.32
CA VAL A 168 0.66 -8.27 3.41
C VAL A 168 1.04 -9.09 2.18
N VAL A 169 2.10 -8.71 1.46
CA VAL A 169 2.64 -9.47 0.33
C VAL A 169 4.12 -9.76 0.56
N PHE A 170 4.43 -11.01 0.86
CA PHE A 170 5.76 -11.41 1.34
C PHE A 170 6.80 -11.50 0.22
N ASP A 171 6.43 -12.15 -0.88
CA ASP A 171 7.32 -12.45 -2.00
C ASP A 171 6.58 -12.53 -3.34
N THR A 172 7.29 -12.99 -4.37
CA THR A 172 6.74 -13.14 -5.72
C THR A 172 5.68 -14.24 -5.83
N GLU A 173 5.72 -15.28 -4.99
CA GLU A 173 4.70 -16.33 -4.96
C GLU A 173 3.36 -15.72 -4.54
N GLU A 174 3.34 -14.93 -3.48
CA GLU A 174 2.13 -14.22 -3.03
C GLU A 174 1.70 -13.14 -4.02
N ALA A 175 2.65 -12.35 -4.55
CA ALA A 175 2.35 -11.27 -5.48
C ALA A 175 1.61 -11.75 -6.73
N LYS A 176 2.00 -12.89 -7.31
CA LYS A 176 1.31 -13.48 -8.48
C LYS A 176 -0.14 -13.88 -8.23
N THR A 177 -0.50 -14.12 -6.98
CA THR A 177 -1.87 -14.47 -6.57
C THR A 177 -2.64 -13.26 -6.02
N THR A 178 -2.03 -12.07 -6.06
CA THR A 178 -2.58 -10.85 -5.49
C THR A 178 -3.30 -10.03 -6.55
N THR A 179 -4.52 -9.60 -6.25
CA THR A 179 -5.25 -8.60 -7.03
C THR A 179 -5.37 -7.30 -6.23
N ALA A 180 -5.30 -6.16 -6.89
CA ALA A 180 -5.57 -4.86 -6.25
C ALA A 180 -6.87 -4.27 -6.78
N ASP A 181 -7.80 -3.92 -5.89
CA ASP A 181 -9.01 -3.18 -6.26
C ASP A 181 -8.77 -1.68 -6.14
N LEU A 182 -9.06 -0.96 -7.22
CA LEU A 182 -9.01 0.50 -7.30
C LEU A 182 -10.38 1.12 -6.98
N TYR A 183 -10.43 2.39 -6.61
CA TYR A 183 -11.66 3.20 -6.62
C TYR A 183 -12.84 2.65 -5.78
N LEU A 184 -12.55 2.02 -4.64
CA LEU A 184 -13.56 1.57 -3.68
C LEU A 184 -13.98 2.69 -2.72
N ASP A 185 -14.54 3.78 -3.24
CA ASP A 185 -14.69 5.04 -2.49
C ASP A 185 -16.04 5.14 -1.77
N LEU A 186 -17.01 4.34 -2.21
CA LEU A 186 -18.40 4.41 -1.75
C LEU A 186 -18.64 3.41 -0.60
N PRO A 187 -19.27 3.85 0.51
CA PRO A 187 -19.67 2.96 1.59
C PRO A 187 -20.47 1.75 1.10
N GLY A 188 -20.10 0.56 1.56
CA GLY A 188 -20.80 -0.69 1.21
C GLY A 188 -20.48 -1.25 -0.17
N GLN A 189 -19.61 -0.59 -0.95
CA GLN A 189 -19.10 -1.14 -2.20
C GLN A 189 -18.27 -2.40 -1.93
N LYS A 190 -18.71 -3.54 -2.49
CA LYS A 190 -18.10 -4.86 -2.24
C LYS A 190 -16.96 -5.22 -3.21
N GLY A 191 -16.75 -4.44 -4.26
CA GLY A 191 -15.75 -4.75 -5.28
C GLY A 191 -15.55 -3.62 -6.27
N SER A 192 -14.45 -3.71 -7.00
CA SER A 192 -14.09 -2.73 -8.02
C SER A 192 -14.30 -3.30 -9.42
N LYS A 193 -14.65 -2.42 -10.35
CA LYS A 193 -14.61 -2.72 -11.79
C LYS A 193 -13.20 -2.55 -12.37
N HIS A 194 -12.28 -1.96 -11.62
CA HIS A 194 -10.92 -1.66 -12.04
C HIS A 194 -9.96 -2.41 -11.12
N GLN A 195 -9.24 -3.37 -11.70
CA GLN A 195 -8.32 -4.24 -10.96
C GLN A 195 -6.93 -4.20 -11.57
N LEU A 196 -5.93 -4.35 -10.70
CA LEU A 196 -4.57 -4.66 -11.09
C LEU A 196 -4.26 -6.10 -10.73
N HIS A 197 -3.47 -6.76 -11.56
CA HIS A 197 -3.07 -8.16 -11.37
C HIS A 197 -1.59 -8.23 -11.03
N GLY A 198 -1.23 -8.87 -9.93
CA GLY A 198 0.16 -8.94 -9.49
C GLY A 198 1.03 -9.82 -10.38
N LEU A 199 2.29 -9.42 -10.55
CA LEU A 199 3.27 -10.07 -11.44
C LEU A 199 4.46 -10.60 -10.65
N SER A 200 5.06 -9.72 -9.84
CA SER A 200 6.25 -10.01 -9.05
C SER A 200 6.34 -9.07 -7.86
N ALA A 201 7.06 -9.49 -6.83
CA ALA A 201 7.47 -8.62 -5.74
C ALA A 201 8.95 -8.27 -5.88
N ALA A 202 9.26 -6.98 -5.86
CA ALA A 202 10.57 -6.47 -5.49
C ALA A 202 10.59 -6.34 -3.97
N SER A 203 11.22 -7.31 -3.31
CA SER A 203 11.17 -7.41 -1.86
C SER A 203 12.19 -6.46 -1.22
N THR A 204 11.81 -5.75 -0.17
CA THR A 204 12.77 -5.11 0.75
C THR A 204 13.03 -6.01 1.97
N HIS A 205 13.93 -5.57 2.85
CA HIS A 205 14.34 -6.30 4.05
C HIS A 205 13.15 -6.63 4.96
N ILE A 206 13.16 -7.80 5.59
CA ILE A 206 12.07 -8.24 6.48
C ILE A 206 11.82 -7.29 7.64
N ASP A 207 12.90 -6.72 8.18
CA ASP A 207 12.84 -5.82 9.34
C ASP A 207 12.09 -4.53 9.04
N GLY A 208 12.22 -4.04 7.80
CA GLY A 208 11.51 -2.83 7.38
C GLY A 208 10.04 -3.05 7.09
N ASP A 209 9.65 -4.31 6.88
CA ASP A 209 8.28 -4.71 6.63
C ASP A 209 7.62 -3.94 5.47
N ILE A 210 8.39 -3.66 4.41
CA ILE A 210 7.91 -3.02 3.18
C ILE A 210 8.05 -3.99 2.00
N ALA A 211 7.04 -4.02 1.14
CA ALA A 211 7.11 -4.71 -0.14
C ALA A 211 6.73 -3.75 -1.26
N ARG A 212 7.42 -3.87 -2.40
CA ARG A 212 6.98 -3.29 -3.66
C ARG A 212 6.55 -4.41 -4.58
N ILE A 213 5.37 -4.29 -5.15
CA ILE A 213 4.83 -5.27 -6.08
C ILE A 213 4.65 -4.62 -7.44
N ALA A 214 5.09 -5.32 -8.48
CA ALA A 214 4.77 -4.98 -9.85
C ALA A 214 3.42 -5.62 -10.19
N MET A 215 2.51 -4.82 -10.69
CA MET A 215 1.18 -5.24 -11.13
C MET A 215 0.94 -4.81 -12.57
N ALA A 216 -0.07 -5.40 -13.22
CA ALA A 216 -0.46 -5.07 -14.59
C ALA A 216 -1.93 -4.68 -14.70
N THR A 217 -2.20 -3.76 -15.63
CA THR A 217 -3.52 -3.55 -16.23
C THR A 217 -3.37 -3.29 -17.72
N HIS A 218 -4.33 -3.74 -18.52
CA HIS A 218 -4.43 -3.38 -19.94
C HIS A 218 -5.50 -2.30 -20.18
N ASP A 219 -6.14 -1.79 -19.13
CA ASP A 219 -7.07 -0.66 -19.20
C ASP A 219 -6.26 0.64 -19.30
N GLU A 220 -6.29 1.25 -20.49
CA GLU A 220 -5.54 2.48 -20.76
C GLU A 220 -6.02 3.65 -19.90
N ALA A 221 -7.33 3.79 -19.67
CA ALA A 221 -7.89 4.89 -18.90
C ALA A 221 -7.43 4.81 -17.44
N VAL A 222 -7.41 3.60 -16.86
CA VAL A 222 -6.87 3.36 -15.52
C VAL A 222 -5.37 3.70 -15.46
N GLY A 223 -4.59 3.22 -16.43
CA GLY A 223 -3.15 3.48 -16.49
C GLY A 223 -2.80 4.96 -16.60
N GLN A 224 -3.52 5.71 -17.45
CA GLN A 224 -3.36 7.15 -17.60
C GLN A 224 -3.78 7.91 -16.33
N SER A 225 -4.91 7.54 -15.69
CA SER A 225 -5.37 8.17 -14.45
C SER A 225 -4.32 8.03 -13.34
N LEU A 226 -3.86 6.80 -13.10
CA LEU A 226 -2.83 6.51 -12.10
C LEU A 226 -1.51 7.24 -12.39
N SER A 227 -1.10 7.32 -13.66
CA SER A 227 0.11 8.05 -14.04
C SER A 227 0.02 9.54 -13.73
N GLY A 228 -1.13 10.15 -14.02
CA GLY A 228 -1.43 11.54 -13.68
C GLY A 228 -1.41 11.75 -12.16
N ALA A 229 -2.08 10.88 -11.42
CA ALA A 229 -2.17 10.95 -9.97
C ALA A 229 -0.81 10.80 -9.27
N CYS A 230 0.04 9.84 -9.68
CA CYS A 230 1.40 9.70 -9.12
C CYS A 230 2.25 10.95 -9.35
N LYS A 231 2.21 11.52 -10.56
CA LYS A 231 2.94 12.75 -10.88
C LYS A 231 2.45 13.92 -10.02
N HIS A 232 1.14 14.06 -9.87
CA HIS A 232 0.55 15.14 -9.10
C HIS A 232 0.84 15.00 -7.60
N PHE A 233 0.71 13.79 -7.04
CA PHE A 233 1.07 13.47 -5.66
C PHE A 233 2.52 13.82 -5.35
N GLY A 234 3.46 13.47 -6.24
CA GLY A 234 4.87 13.82 -6.09
C GLY A 234 5.13 15.33 -6.09
N ILE A 235 4.45 16.09 -6.96
CA ILE A 235 4.54 17.56 -7.00
C ILE A 235 4.01 18.17 -5.70
N LEU A 236 2.82 17.74 -5.25
CA LEU A 236 2.18 18.27 -4.04
C LEU A 236 2.99 17.95 -2.78
N THR A 237 3.57 16.74 -2.71
CA THR A 237 4.46 16.35 -1.60
C THR A 237 5.68 17.27 -1.53
N ALA A 238 6.33 17.54 -2.67
CA ALA A 238 7.48 18.44 -2.72
C ALA A 238 7.12 19.88 -2.30
N LYS A 239 5.94 20.37 -2.71
CA LYS A 239 5.43 21.69 -2.28
C LYS A 239 5.12 21.73 -0.80
N LEU A 240 4.44 20.73 -0.25
CA LEU A 240 4.11 20.61 1.17
C LEU A 240 5.37 20.74 2.03
N LEU A 241 6.43 20.02 1.66
CA LEU A 241 7.73 20.04 2.34
C LEU A 241 8.43 21.41 2.30
N SER A 242 8.14 22.21 1.29
CA SER A 242 8.65 23.59 1.19
C SER A 242 7.87 24.58 2.05
N LYS A 243 6.54 24.41 2.11
CA LYS A 243 5.60 25.36 2.72
C LYS A 243 5.48 25.19 4.23
N HIS A 244 5.43 23.95 4.71
CA HIS A 244 5.11 23.61 6.10
C HIS A 244 6.35 23.20 6.91
N ARG A 245 7.42 23.99 6.79
CA ARG A 245 8.72 23.70 7.41
C ARG A 245 8.80 23.99 8.90
N ASP A 246 7.89 24.82 9.42
CA ASP A 246 7.95 25.28 10.81
C ASP A 246 6.99 24.46 11.70
N PRO A 247 7.44 23.42 12.42
CA PRO A 247 6.64 22.65 13.35
C PRO A 247 6.05 23.47 14.49
N THR A 248 6.56 24.68 14.79
CA THR A 248 5.88 25.54 15.80
C THR A 248 4.59 26.16 15.27
N ARG A 249 4.41 26.20 13.94
CA ARG A 249 3.17 26.66 13.29
C ARG A 249 2.33 25.51 12.75
N PHE A 250 2.96 24.37 12.49
CA PHE A 250 2.39 23.24 11.76
C PHE A 250 2.52 21.96 12.59
N PRO A 251 1.48 21.61 13.40
CA PRO A 251 1.50 20.38 14.17
C PRO A 251 1.62 19.16 13.26
N LEU A 252 2.32 18.14 13.72
CA LEU A 252 2.63 16.97 12.91
C LEU A 252 1.49 15.96 12.97
N TYR A 253 0.62 16.02 11.96
CA TYR A 253 -0.47 15.08 11.79
C TYR A 253 -0.11 13.95 10.83
N THR A 254 -0.78 12.83 10.99
CA THR A 254 -0.69 11.62 10.18
C THR A 254 -2.04 11.39 9.50
N VAL A 255 -2.04 11.36 8.17
CA VAL A 255 -3.22 11.02 7.35
C VAL A 255 -3.05 9.65 6.74
N ILE A 256 -3.99 8.75 7.03
CA ILE A 256 -4.02 7.40 6.48
C ILE A 256 -5.30 7.24 5.66
N CYS A 257 -5.13 6.90 4.38
CA CYS A 257 -6.18 6.35 3.55
C CYS A 257 -5.98 4.83 3.46
N SER A 258 -6.98 4.04 3.83
CA SER A 258 -6.85 2.57 3.91
C SER A 258 -8.18 1.85 3.66
N HIS A 259 -8.12 0.52 3.63
CA HIS A 259 -9.28 -0.39 3.52
C HIS A 259 -9.51 -1.15 4.84
N PRO A 260 -9.94 -0.48 5.91
CA PRO A 260 -10.25 -1.14 7.18
C PRO A 260 -11.32 -2.21 6.96
N HIS A 261 -11.13 -3.36 7.59
CA HIS A 261 -11.87 -4.60 7.44
C HIS A 261 -12.00 -5.04 5.99
N GLY A 262 -11.03 -4.73 5.12
CA GLY A 262 -11.15 -4.96 3.68
C GLY A 262 -12.31 -4.22 3.00
N CYS A 263 -12.90 -3.20 3.63
CA CYS A 263 -14.06 -2.47 3.12
C CYS A 263 -13.68 -1.33 2.16
N SER A 264 -14.64 -0.49 1.80
CA SER A 264 -14.43 0.75 1.05
C SER A 264 -13.44 1.68 1.77
N LYS A 265 -12.69 2.47 1.01
CA LYS A 265 -11.66 3.38 1.50
C LYS A 265 -12.18 4.31 2.58
N GLN A 266 -11.43 4.38 3.66
CA GLN A 266 -11.64 5.31 4.75
C GLN A 266 -10.40 6.18 4.93
N ILE A 267 -10.63 7.39 5.42
CA ILE A 267 -9.61 8.36 5.79
C ILE A 267 -9.68 8.54 7.29
N THR A 268 -8.51 8.50 7.90
CA THR A 268 -8.32 8.73 9.33
C THR A 268 -7.19 9.72 9.52
N ILE A 269 -7.33 10.56 10.54
CA ILE A 269 -6.36 11.58 10.89
C ILE A 269 -6.02 11.43 12.35
N GLY A 270 -4.73 11.52 12.66
CA GLY A 270 -4.21 11.51 14.02
C GLY A 270 -2.92 12.31 14.09
N GLN A 271 -2.24 12.23 15.22
CA GLN A 271 -1.01 12.95 15.49
C GLN A 271 0.18 12.01 15.45
N ARG A 272 1.29 12.49 14.90
CA ARG A 272 2.60 11.85 15.07
C ARG A 272 3.04 12.00 16.52
N ILE A 273 3.30 10.88 17.18
CA ILE A 273 3.84 10.85 18.55
C ILE A 273 5.35 10.89 18.50
N GLU A 274 5.96 9.97 17.75
CA GLU A 274 7.40 9.73 17.78
C GLU A 274 7.94 9.45 16.39
N ARG A 275 9.19 9.89 16.17
CA ARG A 275 10.04 9.53 15.03
C ARG A 275 11.21 8.74 15.59
N ILE A 276 11.37 7.51 15.15
CA ILE A 276 12.42 6.60 15.60
C ILE A 276 13.43 6.47 14.46
N ILE A 277 14.71 6.73 14.71
CA ILE A 277 15.80 6.46 13.75
C ILE A 277 16.30 5.05 14.02
N VAL A 278 16.42 4.23 12.97
CA VAL A 278 16.72 2.80 13.05
C VAL A 278 17.84 2.38 12.09
N ASN A 279 18.82 3.27 11.89
CA ASN A 279 19.96 3.03 11.00
C ASN A 279 20.74 1.76 11.36
N GLU A 280 20.81 1.44 12.65
CA GLU A 280 21.46 0.23 13.16
C GLU A 280 20.77 -1.08 12.72
N LYS A 281 19.51 -1.02 12.28
CA LYS A 281 18.77 -2.16 11.74
C LYS A 281 19.02 -2.40 10.25
N VAL A 282 19.76 -1.52 9.58
CA VAL A 282 19.96 -1.59 8.12
C VAL A 282 21.42 -1.79 7.78
N GLU A 283 21.75 -3.00 7.33
CA GLU A 283 23.08 -3.32 6.83
C GLU A 283 23.40 -2.43 5.61
N GLY A 284 24.54 -1.73 5.66
CA GLY A 284 25.00 -0.88 4.57
C GLY A 284 24.39 0.53 4.50
N ALA A 285 23.62 0.96 5.51
CA ALA A 285 23.10 2.33 5.59
C ALA A 285 24.25 3.35 5.51
N GLN A 286 24.10 4.35 4.62
CA GLN A 286 25.11 5.38 4.45
C GLN A 286 25.04 6.44 5.57
N PRO A 287 26.13 7.17 5.87
CA PRO A 287 26.14 8.19 6.93
C PRO A 287 25.12 9.32 6.72
N ASP A 288 24.75 9.61 5.48
CA ASP A 288 23.77 10.62 5.09
C ASP A 288 22.36 10.05 4.87
N GLU A 289 22.11 8.80 5.26
CA GLU A 289 20.82 8.12 5.24
C GLU A 289 20.23 8.02 6.65
N GLU A 290 18.92 8.26 6.77
CA GLU A 290 18.18 7.98 8.01
C GLU A 290 17.01 7.07 7.70
N TRP A 291 17.09 5.82 8.12
CA TRP A 291 15.97 4.90 8.13
C TRP A 291 15.13 5.19 9.35
N THR A 292 13.83 5.39 9.14
CA THR A 292 12.93 5.85 10.19
C THR A 292 11.71 4.96 10.35
N GLU A 293 11.13 4.99 11.53
CA GLU A 293 9.80 4.47 11.86
C GLU A 293 9.00 5.56 12.59
N TYR A 294 7.68 5.48 12.54
CA TYR A 294 6.79 6.45 13.16
C TYR A 294 5.76 5.78 14.06
N VAL A 295 5.54 6.38 15.23
CA VAL A 295 4.44 6.06 16.15
C VAL A 295 3.40 7.18 16.05
N TYR A 296 2.11 6.83 15.99
CA TYR A 296 1.05 7.82 15.81
C TYR A 296 -0.30 7.39 16.41
N THR A 297 -1.18 8.38 16.64
CA THR A 297 -2.54 8.16 17.16
C THR A 297 -3.60 7.92 16.09
N THR A 298 -3.24 7.96 14.81
CA THR A 298 -4.21 7.77 13.71
C THR A 298 -4.93 6.43 13.85
N PRO A 299 -6.28 6.42 13.93
CA PRO A 299 -7.05 5.19 14.02
C PRO A 299 -6.83 4.26 12.83
N THR A 300 -6.67 2.97 13.09
CA THR A 300 -6.50 1.93 12.07
C THR A 300 -7.28 0.67 12.50
N CYS A 301 -7.56 -0.23 11.57
CA CYS A 301 -8.17 -1.53 11.87
C CYS A 301 -7.46 -2.62 11.07
N GLN A 302 -7.80 -3.89 11.34
CA GLN A 302 -7.56 -4.99 10.40
C GLN A 302 -7.90 -4.54 8.97
N GLY A 303 -7.12 -4.93 7.96
CA GLY A 303 -7.18 -4.42 6.58
C GLY A 303 -6.39 -3.12 6.33
N SER A 304 -6.01 -2.36 7.36
CA SER A 304 -5.21 -1.13 7.21
C SER A 304 -3.72 -1.38 6.99
N SER A 305 -3.20 -2.59 7.25
CA SER A 305 -1.80 -2.93 6.99
C SER A 305 -1.38 -2.60 5.55
N GLY A 306 -0.23 -1.96 5.39
CA GLY A 306 0.30 -1.52 4.10
C GLY A 306 -0.24 -0.17 3.59
N ALA A 307 -1.20 0.44 4.29
CA ALA A 307 -1.74 1.74 3.91
C ALA A 307 -0.68 2.86 3.99
N PRO A 308 -0.68 3.84 3.07
CA PRO A 308 0.25 4.96 3.12
C PRO A 308 0.05 5.82 4.38
N VAL A 309 1.14 6.09 5.10
CA VAL A 309 1.20 7.03 6.23
C VAL A 309 1.79 8.34 5.72
N VAL A 310 0.92 9.32 5.47
CA VAL A 310 1.33 10.66 5.02
C VAL A 310 1.45 11.57 6.23
N LEU A 311 2.65 12.15 6.44
CA LEU A 311 2.85 13.17 7.46
C LEU A 311 2.53 14.55 6.90
N LEU A 312 1.71 15.30 7.63
CA LEU A 312 1.50 16.72 7.41
C LEU A 312 2.51 17.49 8.25
N GLY A 313 3.28 18.38 7.58
CA GLY A 313 4.31 19.18 8.21
C GLY A 313 5.70 18.53 8.18
N ARG A 314 6.69 19.26 8.71
CA ARG A 314 8.09 18.84 8.71
C ARG A 314 8.66 18.87 10.12
N ASP A 315 9.46 17.87 10.44
CA ASP A 315 10.31 17.94 11.62
C ASP A 315 11.44 18.96 11.38
N LYS A 316 11.63 19.89 12.33
CA LYS A 316 12.72 20.88 12.29
C LYS A 316 14.09 20.21 12.28
N ILE A 317 14.19 19.06 12.94
CA ILE A 317 15.48 18.45 13.30
C ILE A 317 16.13 17.78 12.09
N SER A 318 15.37 17.16 11.20
CA SER A 318 15.99 16.36 10.16
C SER A 318 16.48 17.20 8.99
N GLY A 319 15.79 18.28 8.59
CA GLY A 319 16.11 18.97 7.33
C GLY A 319 16.07 18.04 6.11
N ARG A 320 15.59 16.79 6.29
CA ARG A 320 15.50 15.71 5.32
C ARG A 320 14.16 15.79 4.60
N GLN A 321 14.13 15.25 3.39
CA GLN A 321 12.89 15.01 2.67
C GLN A 321 12.67 13.52 2.59
N TRP A 322 11.40 13.17 2.46
CA TRP A 322 11.03 11.86 1.97
C TRP A 322 11.74 11.66 0.64
N CYS A 323 12.60 10.63 0.57
CA CYS A 323 12.78 9.95 -0.70
C CYS A 323 11.37 9.52 -1.18
N LYS A 324 11.10 9.36 -2.48
CA LYS A 324 9.75 9.15 -3.10
C LYS A 324 8.85 8.05 -2.48
N LEU A 325 9.31 7.41 -1.41
CA LEU A 325 8.75 6.30 -0.66
C LEU A 325 7.94 6.84 0.51
N THR A 326 6.64 6.58 0.51
CA THR A 326 5.77 6.85 1.67
C THR A 326 5.99 5.74 2.72
N HIS A 327 5.85 6.04 4.00
CA HIS A 327 5.79 5.01 5.03
C HIS A 327 4.49 4.24 4.84
N VAL A 328 4.47 2.99 5.25
CA VAL A 328 3.24 2.19 5.27
C VAL A 328 2.88 1.85 6.71
N HIS A 329 1.59 1.75 7.00
CA HIS A 329 1.14 1.25 8.29
C HIS A 329 1.53 -0.21 8.44
N ARG A 330 2.19 -0.56 9.53
CA ARG A 330 2.72 -1.90 9.78
C ARG A 330 1.85 -2.70 10.75
N GLN A 331 1.56 -2.10 11.89
CA GLN A 331 0.88 -2.77 13.00
C GLN A 331 0.31 -1.74 13.98
N ALA A 332 -0.60 -2.19 14.84
CA ALA A 332 -0.98 -1.46 16.04
C ALA A 332 -0.15 -1.94 17.24
N LEU A 333 0.42 -1.01 18.00
CA LEU A 333 1.07 -1.35 19.27
C LEU A 333 0.04 -1.85 20.29
N PRO A 334 0.45 -2.62 21.32
CA PRO A 334 -0.46 -3.07 22.38
C PRO A 334 -1.23 -1.94 23.08
N THR A 335 -0.65 -0.74 23.08
CA THR A 335 -1.22 0.49 23.63
C THR A 335 -2.23 1.18 22.69
N GLY A 336 -2.43 0.65 21.48
CA GLY A 336 -3.42 1.10 20.49
C GLY A 336 -2.90 2.09 19.43
N GLN A 337 -1.70 2.65 19.60
CA GLN A 337 -1.06 3.53 18.61
C GLN A 337 -0.68 2.76 17.35
N GLY A 338 -0.75 3.41 16.20
CA GLY A 338 -0.21 2.86 14.97
C GLY A 338 1.32 2.98 14.92
N HIS A 339 1.95 2.02 14.26
CA HIS A 339 3.38 1.97 13.99
C HIS A 339 3.60 1.79 12.48
N SER A 340 4.52 2.55 11.89
CA SER A 340 4.86 2.41 10.48
C SER A 340 5.89 1.31 10.21
N GLY A 341 6.02 0.91 8.95
CA GLY A 341 7.20 0.23 8.44
C GLY A 341 8.38 1.19 8.30
N MET A 342 9.56 0.62 8.10
CA MET A 342 10.82 1.36 8.01
C MET A 342 11.05 1.90 6.60
N THR A 343 11.28 3.21 6.47
CA THR A 343 11.57 3.84 5.18
C THR A 343 12.78 4.75 5.30
N LEU A 344 13.50 4.89 4.19
CA LEU A 344 14.62 5.80 4.08
C LEU A 344 14.16 7.26 3.92
N GLU A 345 14.66 8.13 4.80
CA GLU A 345 14.63 9.59 4.70
C GLU A 345 16.00 10.14 4.32
N CYS A 346 16.04 10.90 3.23
CA CYS A 346 17.26 11.37 2.62
C CYS A 346 17.47 12.87 2.91
N LEU A 347 18.70 13.29 3.19
CA LEU A 347 19.04 14.72 3.20
C LEU A 347 18.94 15.23 1.77
N VAL A 348 17.85 15.92 1.44
CA VAL A 348 17.81 16.71 0.22
C VAL A 348 18.52 18.01 0.53
N ASN A 349 19.79 18.07 0.15
CA ASN A 349 20.56 19.30 0.19
C ASN A 349 19.86 20.31 -0.73
N THR A 350 19.21 21.32 -0.14
CA THR A 350 18.31 22.21 -0.88
C THR A 350 19.02 23.06 -1.94
N ASP A 351 20.36 23.09 -1.90
CA ASP A 351 21.21 23.88 -2.78
C ASP A 351 21.72 23.09 -4.00
N GLN A 352 21.39 21.80 -4.12
CA GLN A 352 21.70 21.02 -5.33
C GLN A 352 20.44 20.39 -5.94
N PRO A 353 20.24 20.52 -7.26
CA PRO A 353 19.12 19.86 -7.93
C PRO A 353 19.23 18.35 -7.78
N VAL A 354 18.25 17.73 -7.14
CA VAL A 354 18.15 16.28 -6.97
C VAL A 354 18.14 15.61 -8.34
N ASN A 355 19.13 14.77 -8.63
CA ASN A 355 19.12 13.93 -9.82
C ASN A 355 17.98 12.91 -9.71
N ARG A 356 16.88 13.15 -10.43
CA ARG A 356 15.64 12.38 -10.31
C ARG A 356 15.76 10.92 -10.76
N ASN A 357 16.85 10.56 -11.45
CA ASN A 357 17.09 9.22 -12.00
C ASN A 357 17.92 8.30 -11.09
N SER A 358 18.52 8.78 -10.00
CA SER A 358 19.35 7.94 -9.11
C SER A 358 18.60 7.26 -7.97
N LEU A 359 17.32 7.59 -7.77
CA LEU A 359 16.47 7.02 -6.70
C LEU A 359 15.62 5.82 -7.14
N THR A 360 15.87 5.28 -8.32
CA THR A 360 15.38 3.94 -8.65
C THR A 360 16.27 2.95 -7.92
N LEU A 361 15.84 2.47 -6.74
CA LEU A 361 16.40 1.23 -6.21
C LEU A 361 16.28 0.17 -7.31
N PRO A 362 17.34 -0.61 -7.59
CA PRO A 362 17.26 -1.71 -8.54
C PRO A 362 16.08 -2.60 -8.15
N LEU A 363 15.30 -2.99 -9.17
CA LEU A 363 14.19 -3.93 -9.02
C LEU A 363 14.68 -5.30 -8.56
#